data_AF-A0A6V8DSH8-F1
#
_entry.id   AF-A0A6V8DSH8-F1
#
_cell.length_a   1.000
_cell.length_b   1.000
_cell.length_c   1.000
_cell.angle_alpha   90.00
_cell.angle_beta   90.00
_cell.angle_gamma   90.00
#
_symmetry.space_group_name_H-M   'P 1'
#
loop_
_entity.id
_entity.type
_entity.pdbx_description
1 polymer ?
#
loop_
_entity_poly.entity_id
_entity_poly.type
_entity_poly.pdbx_seq_one_letter_code
_entity_poly.pdbx_strand_id
1 'polypeptide(L)'
;IERIRDSGDEEQFMDLSRLVLAQRPSNHEAWTSLGRMHERRGEYSDAWLCYDQAQSFFPGKPVRDDFRSRMEGDMDGLGKTTWNPPGISQRVDFLRKMEDMASLEIEEGDEDTGVIEIEDPLSFIEQLIVEERFSEAFFKSRRLAAEGNDGALEIYEKLRKRMEVE
;
A
#
# COMPACT_ATOMS: atom_id res chain seq x y z
N ILE A 1 -7.18 -25.77 1.26
CA ILE A 1 -7.06 -24.28 1.25
C ILE A 1 -6.80 -23.73 -0.17
N GLU A 2 -6.75 -24.57 -1.22
CA GLU A 2 -6.63 -24.14 -2.63
C GLU A 2 -7.97 -24.21 -3.41
N ARG A 3 -9.13 -24.11 -2.74
CA ARG A 3 -10.47 -24.30 -3.37
C ARG A 3 -11.46 -23.15 -3.13
N ILE A 4 -10.97 -21.96 -2.76
CA ILE A 4 -11.76 -20.71 -2.70
C ILE A 4 -11.33 -19.76 -3.84
N ARG A 5 -10.59 -20.26 -4.84
CA ARG A 5 -9.80 -19.43 -5.75
C ARG A 5 -10.40 -19.23 -7.14
N ASP A 6 -11.64 -19.65 -7.38
CA ASP A 6 -12.14 -19.76 -8.77
C ASP A 6 -13.49 -19.08 -9.06
N SER A 7 -14.29 -18.61 -8.09
CA SER A 7 -15.62 -18.06 -8.46
C SER A 7 -16.23 -17.15 -7.39
N GLY A 8 -15.85 -15.87 -7.35
CA GLY A 8 -16.62 -14.81 -6.64
C GLY A 8 -16.02 -14.25 -5.34
N ASP A 9 -15.09 -14.95 -4.70
CA ASP A 9 -14.45 -14.48 -3.44
C ASP A 9 -13.23 -13.58 -3.65
N GLU A 10 -12.84 -13.29 -4.90
CA GLU A 10 -11.64 -12.49 -5.17
C GLU A 10 -11.78 -11.05 -4.67
N GLU A 11 -12.97 -10.47 -4.77
CA GLU A 11 -13.25 -9.11 -4.28
C GLU A 11 -13.18 -9.08 -2.75
N GLN A 12 -13.92 -9.97 -2.08
CA GLN A 12 -13.85 -10.13 -0.62
C GLN A 12 -12.42 -10.39 -0.12
N PHE A 13 -11.63 -11.20 -0.84
CA PHE A 13 -10.24 -11.43 -0.47
C PHE A 13 -9.41 -10.15 -0.56
N MET A 14 -9.62 -9.31 -1.58
CA MET A 14 -8.93 -8.03 -1.67
C MET A 14 -9.36 -7.08 -0.57
N ASP A 15 -10.65 -7.00 -0.26
CA ASP A 15 -11.16 -6.17 0.83
C ASP A 15 -10.60 -6.61 2.18
N LEU A 16 -10.63 -7.91 2.47
CA LEU A 16 -10.01 -8.46 3.69
C LEU A 16 -8.50 -8.25 3.72
N SER A 17 -7.81 -8.39 2.59
CA SER A 17 -6.37 -8.15 2.51
C SER A 17 -6.05 -6.68 2.78
N ARG A 18 -6.85 -5.77 2.24
CA ARG A 18 -6.73 -4.33 2.47
C ARG A 18 -7.00 -3.98 3.93
N LEU A 19 -8.02 -4.58 4.55
CA LEU A 19 -8.32 -4.46 5.97
C LEU A 19 -7.13 -4.88 6.85
N VAL A 20 -6.55 -6.04 6.55
CA VAL A 20 -5.34 -6.52 7.24
C VAL A 20 -4.18 -5.54 7.08
N LEU A 21 -4.03 -4.93 5.91
CA LEU A 21 -2.96 -3.98 5.61
C LEU A 21 -3.21 -2.60 6.22
N ALA A 22 -4.46 -2.19 6.39
CA ALA A 22 -4.86 -1.00 7.13
C ALA A 22 -4.50 -1.14 8.62
N GLN A 23 -4.69 -2.31 9.21
CA GLN A 23 -4.28 -2.58 10.60
C GLN A 23 -2.77 -2.84 10.73
N ARG A 24 -2.18 -3.54 9.76
CA ARG A 24 -0.79 -4.03 9.80
C ARG A 24 -0.08 -3.73 8.48
N PRO A 25 0.31 -2.47 8.23
CA PRO A 25 0.98 -2.07 6.99
C PRO A 25 2.33 -2.75 6.78
N SER A 26 2.99 -3.27 7.83
CA SER A 26 4.25 -4.03 7.73
C SER A 26 4.08 -5.49 7.25
N ASN A 27 2.85 -5.97 7.07
CA ASN A 27 2.61 -7.36 6.70
C ASN A 27 2.94 -7.64 5.21
N HIS A 28 4.19 -8.05 4.97
CA HIS A 28 4.69 -8.38 3.63
C HIS A 28 3.93 -9.54 2.94
N GLU A 29 3.36 -10.49 3.69
CA GLU A 29 2.60 -11.61 3.12
C GLU A 29 1.24 -11.15 2.57
N ALA A 30 0.57 -10.25 3.30
CA ALA A 30 -0.67 -9.63 2.85
C ALA A 30 -0.44 -8.78 1.59
N TRP A 31 0.62 -7.97 1.55
CA TRP A 31 1.03 -7.23 0.34
C TRP A 31 1.34 -8.15 -0.85
N THR A 32 2.08 -9.23 -0.62
CA THR A 32 2.40 -10.21 -1.68
C THR A 32 1.13 -10.88 -2.20
N SER A 33 0.19 -11.22 -1.31
CA SER A 33 -1.07 -11.89 -1.67
C SER A 33 -2.01 -10.96 -2.43
N LEU A 34 -2.11 -9.69 -2.01
CA LEU A 34 -2.86 -8.65 -2.72
C LEU A 34 -2.25 -8.38 -4.11
N GLY A 35 -0.92 -8.30 -4.22
CA GLY A 35 -0.23 -8.16 -5.50
C GLY A 35 -0.51 -9.31 -6.46
N ARG A 36 -0.51 -10.55 -5.96
CA ARG A 36 -0.91 -11.74 -6.75
C ARG A 36 -2.37 -11.73 -7.18
N MET A 37 -3.24 -11.03 -6.45
CA MET A 37 -4.64 -10.89 -6.83
C MET A 37 -4.78 -9.91 -7.99
N HIS A 38 -4.18 -8.73 -7.86
CA HIS A 38 -4.09 -7.73 -8.94
C HIS A 38 -3.45 -8.30 -10.21
N GLU A 39 -2.37 -9.10 -10.07
CA GLU A 39 -1.72 -9.78 -11.20
C GLU A 39 -2.68 -10.70 -11.96
N ARG A 40 -3.54 -11.47 -11.25
CA ARG A 40 -4.54 -12.33 -11.90
C ARG A 40 -5.66 -11.56 -12.59
N ARG A 41 -5.99 -10.36 -12.09
CA ARG A 41 -6.97 -9.46 -12.68
C ARG A 41 -6.42 -8.65 -13.86
N GLY A 42 -5.12 -8.76 -14.16
CA GLY A 42 -4.44 -7.96 -15.19
C GLY A 42 -4.16 -6.51 -14.73
N GLU A 43 -4.33 -6.21 -13.45
CA GLU A 43 -4.10 -4.90 -12.83
C GLU A 43 -2.62 -4.75 -12.46
N TYR A 44 -1.74 -4.79 -13.47
CA TYR A 44 -0.28 -4.88 -13.26
C TYR A 44 0.32 -3.68 -12.53
N SER A 45 -0.27 -2.49 -12.69
CA SER A 45 0.15 -1.28 -11.96
C SER A 45 -0.03 -1.43 -10.45
N ASP A 46 -1.21 -1.87 -10.01
CA ASP A 46 -1.51 -2.07 -8.59
C ASP A 46 -0.72 -3.25 -8.03
N ALA A 47 -0.55 -4.32 -8.82
CA ALA A 47 0.29 -5.46 -8.46
C ALA A 47 1.73 -5.02 -8.17
N TRP A 48 2.33 -4.19 -9.04
CA TRP A 48 3.65 -3.63 -8.82
C TRP A 48 3.75 -2.85 -7.51
N LEU A 49 2.78 -1.98 -7.22
CA LEU A 49 2.78 -1.16 -6.01
C LEU A 49 2.71 -2.03 -4.75
N CYS A 50 1.92 -3.10 -4.78
CA CYS A 50 1.86 -4.08 -3.71
C CYS A 50 3.21 -4.79 -3.50
N TYR A 51 3.84 -5.26 -4.58
CA TYR A 51 5.14 -5.94 -4.47
C TYR A 51 6.27 -4.98 -4.04
N ASP A 52 6.26 -3.73 -4.50
CA ASP A 52 7.20 -2.68 -4.07
C ASP A 52 7.06 -2.38 -2.57
N GLN A 53 5.83 -2.36 -2.07
CA GLN A 53 5.55 -2.22 -0.65
C GLN A 53 5.98 -3.44 0.17
N ALA A 54 5.72 -4.66 -0.32
CA ALA A 54 6.18 -5.89 0.32
C ALA A 54 7.72 -5.94 0.43
N GLN A 55 8.41 -5.61 -0.65
CA GLN A 55 9.87 -5.56 -0.72
C GLN A 55 10.46 -4.54 0.27
N SER A 56 9.74 -3.43 0.52
CA SER A 56 10.19 -2.38 1.44
C SER A 56 10.29 -2.84 2.90
N PHE A 57 9.44 -3.78 3.32
CA PHE A 57 9.46 -4.37 4.67
C PHE A 57 10.22 -5.69 4.73
N PHE A 58 10.37 -6.38 3.60
CA PHE A 58 11.06 -7.65 3.53
C PHE A 58 12.04 -7.70 2.35
N PRO A 59 13.21 -7.05 2.48
CA PRO A 59 14.20 -7.00 1.39
C PRO A 59 14.84 -8.37 1.08
N GLY A 60 14.67 -9.37 1.95
CA GLY A 60 15.26 -10.71 1.82
C GLY A 60 14.57 -11.62 0.78
N LYS A 61 13.36 -11.29 0.31
CA LYS A 61 12.70 -12.00 -0.80
C LYS A 61 12.55 -11.04 -1.98
N PRO A 62 13.00 -11.41 -3.19
CA PRO A 62 12.93 -10.56 -4.38
C PRO A 62 11.53 -10.55 -5.02
N VAL A 63 10.45 -10.41 -4.24
CA VAL A 63 9.07 -10.53 -4.74
C VAL A 63 8.75 -9.54 -5.87
N ARG A 64 9.32 -8.34 -5.81
CA ARG A 64 9.16 -7.30 -6.84
C ARG A 64 9.95 -7.63 -8.10
N ASP A 65 11.17 -8.11 -7.96
CA ASP A 65 12.02 -8.45 -9.10
C ASP A 65 11.51 -9.73 -9.79
N ASP A 66 11.01 -10.71 -9.03
CA ASP A 66 10.28 -11.88 -9.54
C ASP A 66 9.07 -11.46 -10.38
N PHE A 67 8.27 -10.50 -9.91
CA PHE A 67 7.14 -9.98 -10.68
C PHE A 67 7.59 -9.27 -11.96
N ARG A 68 8.65 -8.45 -11.89
CA ARG A 68 9.22 -7.81 -13.09
C ARG A 68 9.63 -8.85 -14.12
N SER A 69 10.35 -9.90 -13.71
CA SER A 69 10.78 -10.96 -14.62
C SER A 69 9.61 -11.71 -15.25
N ARG A 70 8.50 -11.91 -14.52
CA ARG A 70 7.26 -12.48 -15.09
C ARG A 70 6.65 -11.56 -16.15
N MET A 71 6.55 -10.27 -15.87
CA MET A 71 6.01 -9.28 -16.81
C MET A 71 6.85 -9.16 -18.07
N GLU A 72 8.18 -9.15 -17.93
CA GLU A 72 9.11 -9.10 -19.07
C GLU A 72 9.04 -10.38 -19.91
N GLY A 73 8.95 -11.56 -19.26
CA GLY A 73 8.85 -12.85 -19.94
C GLY A 73 7.52 -13.07 -20.69
N ASP A 74 6.40 -12.56 -20.16
CA ASP A 74 5.09 -12.62 -20.84
C ASP A 74 5.05 -11.71 -22.08
N MET A 75 5.72 -10.54 -22.01
CA MET A 75 5.80 -9.58 -23.11
C MET A 75 6.79 -9.97 -24.22
N ASP A 76 7.80 -10.80 -23.93
CA ASP A 76 8.78 -11.27 -24.92
C ASP A 76 8.15 -12.15 -26.04
N GLY A 77 6.94 -12.68 -25.83
CA GLY A 77 6.17 -13.39 -26.86
C GLY A 77 5.56 -12.52 -27.96
N LEU A 78 5.47 -11.19 -27.75
CA LEU A 78 4.76 -10.25 -28.65
C LEU A 78 5.67 -9.15 -29.24
N GLY A 79 6.98 -9.24 -29.02
CA GLY A 79 7.95 -8.26 -29.48
C GLY A 79 8.23 -7.20 -28.41
N LYS A 80 9.41 -7.30 -27.79
CA LYS A 80 10.11 -6.33 -26.92
C LYS A 80 9.31 -5.05 -26.62
N THR A 81 8.37 -5.16 -25.69
CA THR A 81 7.87 -4.00 -24.96
C THR A 81 8.36 -4.17 -23.54
N THR A 82 9.33 -3.36 -23.12
CA THR A 82 9.76 -3.33 -21.72
C THR A 82 8.58 -2.85 -20.88
N TRP A 83 8.14 -3.67 -19.93
CA TRP A 83 7.11 -3.27 -18.99
C TRP A 83 7.60 -2.06 -18.18
N ASN A 84 6.77 -1.02 -18.07
CA ASN A 84 7.11 0.20 -17.33
C ASN A 84 6.33 0.26 -16.01
N PRO A 85 6.98 0.70 -14.92
CA PRO A 85 6.30 0.88 -13.64
C PRO A 85 5.22 1.96 -13.70
N PRO A 86 4.22 1.91 -12.80
CA PRO A 86 3.17 2.90 -12.73
C PRO A 86 3.73 4.30 -12.48
N GLY A 87 3.11 5.29 -13.12
CA GLY A 87 3.45 6.70 -12.94
C GLY A 87 3.03 7.23 -11.56
N ILE A 88 3.44 8.46 -11.27
CA ILE A 88 3.20 9.11 -9.97
C ILE A 88 1.70 9.18 -9.63
N SER A 89 0.85 9.59 -10.58
CA SER A 89 -0.61 9.67 -10.35
C SER A 89 -1.17 8.33 -9.87
N GLN A 90 -0.86 7.22 -10.56
CA GLN A 90 -1.34 5.88 -10.18
C GLN A 90 -0.87 5.48 -8.78
N ARG A 91 0.37 5.83 -8.41
CA ARG A 91 0.88 5.58 -7.06
C ARG A 91 0.12 6.40 -6.01
N VAL A 92 -0.18 7.66 -6.30
CA VAL A 92 -0.96 8.54 -5.41
C VAL A 92 -2.40 8.02 -5.25
N ASP A 93 -3.07 7.66 -6.35
CA ASP A 93 -4.42 7.08 -6.34
C ASP A 93 -4.49 5.79 -5.51
N PHE A 94 -3.51 4.91 -5.67
CA PHE A 94 -3.41 3.67 -4.89
C PHE A 94 -3.21 3.97 -3.40
N LEU A 95 -2.27 4.85 -3.05
CA LEU A 95 -1.98 5.19 -1.66
C LEU A 95 -3.16 5.89 -0.99
N ARG A 96 -3.91 6.73 -1.73
CA ARG A 96 -5.11 7.37 -1.23
C ARG A 96 -6.19 6.35 -0.85
N LYS A 97 -6.38 5.29 -1.64
CA LYS A 97 -7.31 4.20 -1.29
C LYS A 97 -6.87 3.49 -0.01
N MET A 98 -5.58 3.22 0.15
CA MET A 98 -5.05 2.58 1.36
C MET A 98 -5.16 3.50 2.59
N GLU A 99 -4.92 4.81 2.44
CA GLU A 99 -5.13 5.81 3.49
C GLU A 99 -6.58 5.84 3.94
N ASP A 100 -7.53 5.95 2.99
CA ASP A 100 -8.97 6.01 3.28
C ASP A 100 -9.45 4.79 4.09
N MET A 101 -9.02 3.58 3.73
CA MET A 101 -9.38 2.37 4.49
C MET A 101 -8.74 2.35 5.88
N ALA A 102 -7.51 2.84 6.03
CA ALA A 102 -6.88 2.94 7.34
C ALA A 102 -7.56 3.98 8.24
N SER A 103 -8.14 5.04 7.67
CA SER A 103 -8.91 6.04 8.41
C SER A 103 -10.28 5.52 8.86
N LEU A 104 -10.97 4.74 8.02
CA LEU A 104 -12.35 4.28 8.27
C LEU A 104 -12.47 3.21 9.35
N GLU A 105 -11.43 2.43 9.61
CA GLU A 105 -11.51 1.26 10.51
C GLU A 105 -11.44 1.56 12.01
N ILE A 106 -11.21 2.82 12.41
CA ILE A 106 -11.15 3.20 13.83
C ILE A 106 -12.48 3.83 14.30
N GLU A 107 -13.42 4.11 13.40
CA GLU A 107 -14.72 4.75 13.70
C GLU A 107 -15.84 3.78 14.17
N GLU A 108 -15.52 2.63 14.78
CA GLU A 108 -16.54 1.85 15.51
C GLU A 108 -16.75 2.29 16.97
N GLY A 109 -16.24 3.46 17.36
CA GLY A 109 -16.69 4.13 18.57
C GLY A 109 -15.82 5.30 18.99
N ASP A 110 -16.17 6.51 18.55
CA ASP A 110 -16.46 7.65 19.43
C ASP A 110 -17.03 8.80 18.57
N GLU A 111 -17.98 9.53 19.15
CA GLU A 111 -18.56 10.75 18.57
C GLU A 111 -17.53 11.88 18.46
N ASP A 112 -17.74 12.75 17.47
CA ASP A 112 -17.22 14.12 17.39
C ASP A 112 -15.69 14.28 17.35
N THR A 113 -15.14 14.40 16.15
CA THR A 113 -13.89 15.15 15.96
C THR A 113 -14.19 16.32 15.04
N GLY A 114 -14.40 17.48 15.66
CA GLY A 114 -14.50 18.75 14.97
C GLY A 114 -13.40 18.89 13.91
N VAL A 115 -13.81 19.35 12.73
CA VAL A 115 -12.94 19.58 11.58
C VAL A 115 -11.87 20.60 11.97
N ILE A 116 -10.70 20.14 12.38
CA ILE A 116 -9.52 21.00 12.49
C ILE A 116 -9.04 21.17 11.05
N GLU A 117 -9.20 22.38 10.51
CA GLU A 117 -8.52 22.80 9.28
C GLU A 117 -7.00 22.79 9.57
N ILE A 118 -6.38 21.63 9.44
CA ILE A 118 -4.94 21.50 9.55
C ILE A 118 -4.36 21.95 8.20
N GLU A 119 -3.97 23.23 8.13
CA GLU A 119 -3.45 23.87 6.91
C GLU A 119 -2.16 23.22 6.39
N ASP A 120 -1.41 22.52 7.26
CA ASP A 120 -0.14 21.88 6.93
C ASP A 120 -0.24 20.34 6.92
N PRO A 121 -0.04 19.68 5.76
CA PRO A 121 -0.14 18.22 5.62
C PRO A 121 0.79 17.41 6.54
N LEU A 122 1.95 17.96 6.92
CA LEU A 122 2.92 17.29 7.79
C LEU A 122 2.48 17.33 9.25
N SER A 123 1.92 18.46 9.68
CA SER A 123 1.34 18.64 11.02
C SER A 123 0.20 17.65 11.27
N PHE A 124 -0.58 17.31 10.24
CA PHE A 124 -1.59 16.25 10.33
C PHE A 124 -0.96 14.88 10.63
N ILE A 125 0.15 14.55 9.97
CA ILE A 125 0.84 13.27 10.21
C ILE A 125 1.36 13.21 11.65
N GLU A 126 1.93 14.30 12.16
CA GLU A 126 2.40 14.35 13.54
C GLU A 126 1.25 14.17 14.54
N GLN A 127 0.06 14.73 14.27
CA GLN A 127 -1.11 14.47 15.10
C GLN A 127 -1.51 12.99 15.08
N LEU A 128 -1.57 12.35 13.91
CA LEU A 128 -1.87 10.92 13.82
C LEU A 128 -0.88 10.07 14.61
N ILE A 129 0.40 10.47 14.66
CA ILE A 129 1.43 9.79 15.46
C ILE A 129 1.16 9.94 16.96
N VAL A 130 0.73 11.14 17.40
CA VAL A 130 0.36 11.41 18.80
C VAL A 130 -0.89 10.62 19.21
N GLU A 131 -1.84 10.46 18.30
CA GLU A 131 -3.06 9.65 18.46
C GLU A 131 -2.79 8.13 18.34
N GLU A 132 -1.53 7.71 18.18
CA GLU A 132 -1.12 6.31 17.99
C GLU A 132 -1.74 5.65 16.73
N ARG A 133 -2.24 6.45 15.79
CA ARG A 133 -2.80 6.03 14.49
C ARG A 133 -1.68 5.81 13.47
N PHE A 134 -0.75 4.92 13.80
CA PHE A 134 0.48 4.72 13.03
C PHE A 134 0.22 4.29 11.58
N SER A 135 -0.79 3.45 11.34
CA SER A 135 -1.10 2.97 9.99
C SER A 135 -1.58 4.07 9.05
N GLU A 136 -2.46 4.94 9.55
CA GLU A 136 -2.92 6.09 8.78
C GLU A 136 -1.79 7.09 8.54
N ALA A 137 -0.98 7.38 9.58
CA ALA A 137 0.21 8.22 9.46
C ALA A 137 1.17 7.66 8.40
N PHE A 138 1.31 6.33 8.33
CA PHE A 138 2.16 5.65 7.37
C PHE A 138 1.68 5.81 5.93
N PHE A 139 0.39 5.57 5.65
CA PHE A 139 -0.13 5.73 4.29
C PHE A 139 -0.14 7.20 3.86
N LYS A 140 -0.50 8.12 4.77
CA LYS A 140 -0.48 9.56 4.48
C LYS A 140 0.92 10.09 4.19
N SER A 141 1.90 9.75 5.03
CA SER A 141 3.31 10.15 4.80
C SER A 141 3.86 9.59 3.50
N ARG A 142 3.55 8.33 3.17
CA ARG A 142 3.94 7.72 1.90
C ARG A 142 3.28 8.40 0.69
N ARG A 143 2.00 8.78 0.79
CA ARG A 143 1.30 9.51 -0.27
C ARG A 143 1.92 10.88 -0.50
N LEU A 144 2.10 11.67 0.56
CA LEU A 144 2.72 12.99 0.47
C LEU A 144 4.15 12.92 -0.09
N ALA A 145 4.92 11.88 0.27
CA ALA A 145 6.24 11.65 -0.31
C ALA A 145 6.17 11.35 -1.82
N ALA A 146 5.16 10.61 -2.28
CA ALA A 146 4.94 10.36 -3.71
C ALA A 146 4.50 11.62 -4.48
N GLU A 147 3.79 12.54 -3.81
CA GLU A 147 3.40 13.86 -4.35
C GLU A 147 4.56 14.87 -4.37
N GLY A 148 5.69 14.53 -3.74
CA GLY A 148 6.89 15.38 -3.69
C GLY A 148 6.89 16.40 -2.57
N ASN A 149 6.11 16.19 -1.50
CA ASN A 149 6.12 17.05 -0.33
C ASN A 149 7.43 16.84 0.48
N ASP A 150 8.21 17.91 0.65
CA ASP A 150 9.46 17.87 1.40
C ASP A 150 9.22 17.46 2.85
N GLY A 151 10.07 16.58 3.40
CA GLY A 151 9.96 16.08 4.78
C GLY A 151 9.00 14.89 4.96
N ALA A 152 8.01 14.69 4.07
CA ALA A 152 7.10 13.54 4.16
C ALA A 152 7.83 12.19 4.03
N LEU A 153 8.88 12.13 3.21
CA LEU A 153 9.70 10.94 3.05
C LEU A 153 10.43 10.56 4.34
N GLU A 154 10.95 11.54 5.08
CA GLU A 154 11.65 11.30 6.34
C GLU A 154 10.71 10.75 7.42
N ILE A 155 9.49 11.28 7.48
CA ILE A 155 8.46 10.79 8.40
C ILE A 155 8.05 9.36 8.04
N TYR A 156 7.82 9.10 6.74
CA TYR A 156 7.55 7.76 6.23
C TYR A 156 8.63 6.75 6.62
N GLU A 157 9.92 7.09 6.45
CA GLU A 157 11.01 6.17 6.80
C GLU A 157 11.12 5.92 8.31
N LYS A 158 10.83 6.92 9.14
CA LYS A 158 10.76 6.77 10.60
C LYS A 158 9.64 5.80 11.00
N LEU A 159 8.44 6.00 10.42
CA LEU A 159 7.28 5.14 10.66
C LEU A 159 7.53 3.71 10.18
N ARG A 160 8.09 3.55 8.99
CA ARG A 160 8.45 2.23 8.45
C ARG A 160 9.36 1.48 9.40
N LYS A 161 10.47 2.11 9.84
CA LYS A 161 11.43 1.49 10.75
C LYS A 161 10.82 1.12 12.10
N ARG A 162 9.90 1.95 12.62
CA ARG A 162 9.17 1.65 13.85
C ARG A 162 8.34 0.36 13.69
N MET A 163 7.57 0.28 12.62
CA MET A 163 6.70 -0.86 12.30
C MET A 163 7.45 -2.16 11.92
N GLU A 164 8.74 -2.06 11.57
CA GLU A 164 9.62 -3.21 11.36
C GLU A 164 10.08 -3.86 12.69
N VAL A 165 10.01 -3.13 13.80
CA VAL A 165 10.53 -3.55 15.12
C VAL A 165 9.44 -4.06 16.06
N GLU A 166 8.17 -3.77 15.76
CA GLU A 166 6.97 -4.26 16.49
C GLU A 166 6.52 -5.67 16.05
#